data_AF-A0A7C5TK25-F1
#
_entry.id   AF-A0A7C5TK25-F1
#
_cell.length_a   1.000
_cell.length_b   1.000
_cell.length_c   1.000
_cell.angle_alpha   90.00
_cell.angle_beta   90.00
_cell.angle_gamma   90.00
#
_symmetry.space_group_name_H-M   'P 1'
#
loop_
_entity.id
_entity.type
_entity.pdbx_description
1 polymer ?
#
loop_
_entity_poly.entity_id
_entity_poly.type
_entity_poly.pdbx_seq_one_letter_code
_entity_poly.pdbx_strand_id
1 'polypeptide(L)' 'MKVLLLGVDGELGWPLALKLAKAGHEVIGVDNLSTRRMAYESGTDSVFP' A
#
# COMPACT_ATOMS: atom_id res chain seq x y z
N MET A 1 11.92 -10.93 9.38
CA MET A 1 11.91 -9.70 10.21
C MET A 1 10.48 -9.16 10.25
N LYS A 2 10.11 -8.41 11.29
CA LYS A 2 8.84 -7.68 11.33
C LYS A 2 9.03 -6.30 10.70
N VAL A 3 8.17 -5.92 9.77
CA VAL A 3 8.23 -4.64 9.05
C VAL A 3 6.89 -3.93 9.18
N LEU A 4 6.91 -2.69 9.69
CA LEU A 4 5.77 -1.79 9.66
C LEU A 4 5.87 -0.90 8.42
N LEU A 5 4.83 -0.93 7.58
CA LEU A 5 4.77 -0.21 6.31
C LEU A 5 3.63 0.82 6.38
N LEU A 6 4.02 2.10 6.51
CA LEU A 6 3.08 3.22 6.56
C LEU A 6 2.86 3.72 5.13
N GLY A 7 1.60 3.67 4.66
CA GLY A 7 1.27 3.91 3.25
C GLY A 7 1.26 2.62 2.42
N VAL A 8 0.79 1.50 2.98
CA VAL A 8 0.84 0.18 2.30
C VAL A 8 0.00 0.11 1.02
N ASP A 9 -1.00 0.97 0.88
CA ASP A 9 -1.91 1.01 -0.27
C ASP A 9 -1.39 1.94 -1.39
N GLY A 10 -0.29 2.65 -1.14
CA GLY A 10 0.33 3.52 -2.14
C GLY A 10 1.04 2.75 -3.27
N GLU A 11 1.34 3.47 -4.36
CA GLU A 11 1.94 2.87 -5.56
C GLU A 11 3.28 2.17 -5.32
N LEU A 12 4.04 2.65 -4.34
CA LEU A 12 5.28 2.02 -3.89
C LEU A 12 5.06 1.06 -2.70
N GLY A 13 4.07 1.36 -1.86
CA GLY A 13 3.79 0.61 -0.64
C GLY A 13 3.33 -0.81 -0.94
N TRP A 14 2.39 -0.96 -1.88
CA TRP A 14 1.84 -2.25 -2.25
C TRP A 14 2.87 -3.20 -2.86
N PRO A 15 3.64 -2.85 -3.91
CA PRO A 15 4.65 -3.74 -4.45
C PRO A 15 5.79 -4.03 -3.46
N LEU A 16 6.11 -3.08 -2.57
CA LEU A 16 7.10 -3.32 -1.51
C LEU A 16 6.58 -4.35 -0.49
N ALA A 17 5.33 -4.25 -0.06
CA ALA A 17 4.71 -5.21 0.85
C ALA A 17 4.74 -6.63 0.27
N LEU A 18 4.38 -6.79 -1.02
CA LEU A 18 4.45 -8.08 -1.71
C LEU A 18 5.88 -8.61 -1.80
N LYS A 19 6.86 -7.75 -2.13
CA LYS A 19 8.27 -8.13 -2.20
C LYS A 19 8.80 -8.61 -0.85
N LEU A 20 8.48 -7.89 0.23
CA LEU A 20 8.91 -8.23 1.58
C LEU A 20 8.23 -9.50 2.10
N ALA A 21 6.94 -9.67 1.83
CA ALA A 21 6.21 -10.90 2.15
C ALA A 21 6.82 -12.10 1.43
N LYS A 22 7.11 -11.97 0.12
CA LYS A 22 7.79 -13.02 -0.68
C LYS A 22 9.18 -13.36 -0.15
N ALA A 23 9.89 -12.40 0.45
CA ALA A 23 11.18 -12.60 1.09
C ALA A 23 11.10 -13.22 2.51
N GLY A 24 9.90 -13.59 2.98
CA GLY A 24 9.69 -14.22 4.29
C GLY A 24 9.66 -13.22 5.45
N HIS A 25 9.35 -11.96 5.20
CA HIS A 25 9.12 -10.97 6.26
C HIS A 25 7.66 -10.95 6.70
N GLU A 26 7.44 -10.70 7.99
CA GLU A 26 6.11 -10.41 8.56
C GLU A 26 5.85 -8.92 8.34
N VAL A 27 4.92 -8.60 7.46
CA VAL A 27 4.61 -7.22 7.08
C VAL A 27 3.30 -6.79 7.74
N ILE A 28 3.33 -5.67 8.45
CA ILE A 28 2.16 -4.99 9.01
C ILE A 28 1.99 -3.71 8.21
N GLY A 29 0.89 -3.60 7.45
CA GLY A 29 0.57 -2.41 6.68
C GLY A 29 -0.40 -1.50 7.42
N VAL A 30 -0.19 -0.19 7.34
CA VAL A 30 -1.12 0.84 7.82
C VAL A 30 -1.35 1.85 6.70
N ASP A 31 -2.60 2.16 6.41
CA ASP A 31 -2.98 3.18 5.43
C ASP A 31 -4.28 3.85 5.85
N ASN A 32 -4.46 5.11 5.44
CA ASN A 32 -5.70 5.87 5.65
C ASN A 32 -6.48 6.08 4.34
N LEU A 33 -5.99 5.53 3.23
CA LEU A 33 -6.59 5.57 1.89
C LEU A 33 -6.79 6.99 1.33
N SER A 34 -6.01 7.99 1.80
CA SER A 34 -6.17 9.37 1.35
C SER A 34 -5.95 9.51 -0.16
N THR A 35 -4.98 8.78 -0.72
CA THR A 35 -4.67 8.79 -2.15
C THR A 35 -5.86 8.27 -2.97
N ARG A 36 -6.52 7.20 -2.53
CA ARG A 36 -7.73 6.69 -3.19
C ARG A 36 -8.87 7.71 -3.14
N ARG A 37 -9.07 8.35 -1.99
CA ARG A 37 -10.09 9.41 -1.84
C ARG A 37 -9.86 10.54 -2.84
N MET A 38 -8.62 11.01 -2.96
CA MET A 38 -8.25 12.05 -3.94
C MET A 38 -8.46 11.59 -5.39
N ALA A 39 -8.19 10.32 -5.70
CA ALA A 39 -8.46 9.74 -7.02
C ALA A 39 -9.96 9.78 -7.33
N TYR A 40 -10.81 9.29 -6.42
CA TYR A 40 -12.26 9.34 -6.57
C TYR A 40 -12.79 10.76 -6.73
N GLU A 41 -12.30 11.71 -5.93
CA GLU A 41 -12.64 13.14 -6.04
C GLU A 41 -12.21 13.75 -7.39
N SER A 42 -11.14 13.21 -7.99
CA SER A 42 -10.65 13.59 -9.31
C SER A 42 -11.34 12.85 -10.47
N GLY A 43 -12.33 12.00 -10.18
CA GLY A 43 -13.01 11.16 -11.18
C GLY A 43 -12.16 10.02 -11.73
N THR A 44 -11.12 9.63 -11.00
CA THR A 44 -10.24 8.49 -11.32
C THR A 44 -10.36 7.38 -10.27
N ASP A 45 -9.61 6.29 -10.45
CA ASP A 45 -9.60 5.14 -9.53
C ASP A 45 -8.16 4.73 -9.18
N SER A 46 -8.02 3.88 -8.17
CA SER A 46 -6.74 3.30 -7.77
C SER A 46 -6.17 2.39 -8.86
N VAL A 47 -4.85 2.46 -9.05
CA VAL A 47 -4.10 1.55 -9.94
C VAL A 47 -3.95 0.15 -9.32
N PHE A 48 -4.06 0.05 -8.00
CA PHE A 48 -3.89 -1.21 -7.25
C PHE A 48 -5.22 -1.69 -6.64
N PRO A 49 -5.42 -3.03 -6.53
CA PRO A 49 -6.65 -3.64 -5.99
C PRO A 49 -7.02 -3.09 -4.62
#